data_AF-A0A2H0SD87-F1
#
_entry.id   AF-A0A2H0SD87-F1
#
_cell.length_a   1.000
_cell.length_b   1.000
_cell.length_c   1.000
_cell.angle_alpha   90.00
_cell.angle_beta   90.00
_cell.angle_gamma   90.00
#
_symmetry.space_group_name_H-M   'P 1'
#
loop_
_entity.id
_entity.type
_entity.pdbx_description
1 polymer ?
#
loop_
_entity_poly.entity_id
_entity_poly.type
_entity_poly.pdbx_seq_one_letter_code
_entity_poly.pdbx_strand_id
1 'polypeptide(L)' 'MLYTGKGDNGTTSAFGCDQRFSKSSAIAEALGTLDEVN' A
#
# COMPACT_ATOMS: atom_id res chain seq x y z
N MET A 1 5.05 8.37 -17.30
CA MET A 1 5.82 7.53 -16.35
C MET A 1 4.82 6.90 -15.41
N LEU A 2 4.78 5.56 -15.31
CA LEU A 2 3.70 4.84 -14.62
C LEU A 2 3.92 4.72 -13.09
N TYR A 3 5.09 5.11 -12.59
CA TYR A 3 5.44 5.09 -11.17
C TYR A 3 5.79 6.48 -10.66
N THR A 4 5.60 6.69 -9.34
CA THR A 4 5.77 8.01 -8.69
C THR A 4 6.91 8.07 -7.68
N GLY A 5 7.51 6.93 -7.31
CA GLY A 5 8.54 6.83 -6.26
C GLY A 5 8.03 7.09 -4.82
N LYS A 6 6.75 7.42 -4.64
CA LYS A 6 6.20 7.76 -3.31
C LYS A 6 6.28 6.60 -2.31
N GLY A 7 6.43 5.36 -2.76
CA GLY A 7 6.48 4.17 -1.91
C GLY A 7 7.89 3.62 -1.66
N ASP A 8 8.93 4.28 -2.14
CA ASP A 8 10.29 3.72 -2.17
C ASP A 8 10.90 3.60 -0.76
N ASN A 9 10.40 4.39 0.19
CA ASN A 9 10.74 4.30 1.61
C ASN A 9 9.96 3.20 2.38
N GLY A 10 9.32 2.26 1.68
CA GLY A 10 8.62 1.13 2.31
C GLY A 10 7.25 1.45 2.89
N THR A 11 6.70 2.64 2.62
CA THR A 11 5.36 3.04 3.09
C THR A 11 4.35 3.14 1.96
N THR A 12 3.06 3.06 2.29
CA THR A 12 1.93 3.27 1.38
C THR A 12 0.79 3.99 2.09
N SER A 13 -0.26 4.37 1.37
CA SER A 13 -1.48 4.99 1.89
C SER A 13 -2.71 4.28 1.34
N ALA A 14 -3.78 4.22 2.12
CA ALA A 14 -5.07 3.68 1.69
C ALA A 14 -5.90 4.75 0.98
N PHE A 15 -6.92 4.32 0.23
CA PHE A 15 -7.83 5.22 -0.46
C PHE A 15 -8.52 6.18 0.53
N GLY A 16 -8.47 7.48 0.25
CA GLY A 16 -9.09 8.51 1.09
C GLY A 16 -8.37 8.80 2.42
N CYS A 17 -7.18 8.25 2.64
CA CYS A 17 -6.39 8.49 3.85
C CYS A 17 -5.14 9.32 3.56
N ASP A 18 -4.93 10.37 4.34
CA ASP A 18 -3.67 11.15 4.33
C ASP A 18 -2.55 10.45 5.12
N GLN A 19 -2.90 9.44 5.93
CA GLN A 19 -1.96 8.69 6.76
C GLN A 19 -1.18 7.67 5.94
N ARG A 20 0.13 7.60 6.20
CA ARG A 20 1.03 6.60 5.62
C ARG A 20 1.35 5.52 6.64
N PHE A 21 1.40 4.29 6.17
CA PHE A 21 1.71 3.12 7.00
C PHE A 21 2.71 2.21 6.30
N SER A 22 3.32 1.30 7.07
CA SER A 22 4.27 0.32 6.54
C SER A 22 3.59 -0.60 5.52
N LYS A 23 4.29 -0.92 4.44
CA LYS A 23 3.87 -1.94 3.47
C LYS A 23 3.74 -3.34 4.09
N SER A 24 4.39 -3.58 5.24
CA SER A 24 4.26 -4.83 6.01
C SER A 24 3.16 -4.80 7.08
N SER A 25 2.30 -3.77 7.08
CA SER A 25 1.17 -3.70 8.01
C SER A 25 0.08 -4.70 7.65
N ALA A 26 -0.71 -5.13 8.65
CA ALA A 26 -1.82 -6.04 8.44
C ALA A 26 -2.85 -5.54 7.40
N ILE A 27 -3.01 -4.21 7.26
CA ILE A 27 -3.89 -3.60 6.25
C ILE A 27 -3.35 -3.84 4.84
N ALA A 28 -2.04 -3.60 4.64
CA ALA A 28 -1.39 -3.79 3.35
C ALA A 28 -1.42 -5.27 2.93
N GLU A 29 -1.13 -6.18 3.86
CA GLU A 29 -1.19 -7.63 3.62
C GLU A 29 -2.62 -8.09 3.28
N ALA A 30 -3.63 -7.64 4.04
CA ALA A 30 -5.02 -8.00 3.77
C ALA A 30 -5.48 -7.53 2.37
N LEU A 31 -5.13 -6.30 1.99
CA LEU A 31 -5.42 -5.79 0.65
C LEU A 31 -4.66 -6.57 -0.44
N GLY A 32 -3.40 -6.96 -0.18
CA GLY A 32 -2.61 -7.79 -1.08
C GLY A 32 -3.22 -9.17 -1.29
N THR A 33 -3.67 -9.84 -0.21
CA THR A 33 -4.33 -11.16 -0.32
C THR A 33 -5.66 -11.10 -1.08
N LEU A 34 -6.42 -10.01 -0.92
CA LEU A 34 -7.65 -9.80 -1.68
C LEU A 34 -7.36 -9.61 -3.18
N ASP A 35 -6.30 -8.85 -3.50
CA ASP A 35 -5.85 -8.62 -4.88
C ASP A 35 -5.32 -9.89 -5.53
N GLU A 36 -4.60 -10.74 -4.79
CA GLU A 36 -4.05 -12.00 -5.30
C GLU A 36 -5.14 -13.05 -5.57
N VAL A 37 -6.22 -13.07 -4.76
CA VAL A 37 -7.34 -14.00 -4.95
C VAL A 37 -8.21 -13.63 -6.15
N ASN A 38 -8.25 -12.34 -6.52
CA ASN A 38 -9.12 -11.80 -7.56
C ASN A 38 -8.49 -11.90 -8.96
#